data_AF-A0A212CQ49-F1
#
_entry.id   AF-A0A212CQ49-F1
#
_cell.length_a   1.000
_cell.length_b   1.000
_cell.length_c   1.000
_cell.angle_alpha   90.00
_cell.angle_beta   90.00
_cell.angle_gamma   90.00
#
_symmetry.space_group_name_H-M   'P 1'
#
loop_
_entity.id
_entity.type
_entity.pdbx_description
1 polymer ?
#
loop_
_entity_poly.entity_id
_entity_poly.type
_entity_poly.pdbx_seq_one_letter_code
_entity_poly.pdbx_strand_id
1 'polypeptide(L)'
;MDEGTDARDVLENKLLPLRRGYVGVVNRSQKDIDGKKDIKAAMLAERKFFLSHPAYRHIADRMGTPHLQKVLNQQLTNHIRDTLPNFRNKLQGQLLSIEHEVEAYKNFKPEDPTRKTKALLQMVQQFAVDFEKRIEGSGDQVDTLELSGGAKINRIFHERFPFEIVKMEFNEKELRREISYAIKNIHGLFTPDMAFEAIVKKQIVKLKGPSLKSVDLVIQELINTVKKCTK
;
A
#
# COMPACT_ATOMS: atom_id res chain seq x y z
N MET A 1 -33.80 -44.51 -13.27
CA MET A 1 -34.23 -44.79 -11.89
C MET A 1 -34.42 -46.27 -11.80
N ASP A 2 -33.83 -46.90 -10.79
CA ASP A 2 -33.99 -48.33 -10.58
C ASP A 2 -35.40 -48.60 -10.08
N GLU A 3 -35.95 -49.75 -10.46
CA GLU A 3 -37.32 -50.13 -10.14
C GLU A 3 -37.49 -50.21 -8.62
N GLY A 4 -38.38 -49.37 -8.07
CA GLY A 4 -38.62 -49.27 -6.62
C GLY A 4 -37.92 -48.10 -5.90
N THR A 5 -37.15 -47.25 -6.61
CA THR A 5 -36.51 -46.05 -6.01
C THR A 5 -37.11 -44.75 -6.54
N ASP A 6 -37.25 -43.74 -5.66
CA ASP A 6 -37.67 -42.39 -6.03
C ASP A 6 -36.79 -41.30 -5.38
N ALA A 7 -36.81 -40.10 -5.95
CA ALA A 7 -36.04 -38.95 -5.50
C ALA A 7 -36.95 -37.92 -4.78
N ARG A 8 -38.06 -38.37 -4.19
CA ARG A 8 -39.08 -37.48 -3.63
C ARG A 8 -38.53 -36.57 -2.55
N ASP A 9 -37.78 -37.12 -1.60
CA ASP A 9 -37.23 -36.33 -0.48
C ASP A 9 -36.23 -35.26 -0.93
N VAL A 10 -35.56 -35.49 -2.06
CA VAL A 10 -34.68 -34.49 -2.69
C VAL A 10 -35.51 -33.41 -3.37
N LEU A 11 -36.48 -33.80 -4.21
CA LEU A 11 -37.31 -32.86 -4.97
C LEU A 11 -38.27 -32.05 -4.09
N GLU A 12 -38.65 -32.58 -2.94
CA GLU A 12 -39.40 -31.87 -1.88
C GLU A 12 -38.50 -30.98 -1.00
N ASN A 13 -37.19 -30.90 -1.32
CA ASN A 13 -36.21 -30.08 -0.62
C ASN A 13 -36.01 -30.46 0.87
N LYS A 14 -36.23 -31.74 1.22
CA LYS A 14 -36.16 -32.26 2.59
C LYS A 14 -34.80 -32.83 2.93
N LEU A 15 -34.14 -33.51 1.98
CA LEU A 15 -32.85 -34.16 2.24
C LEU A 15 -31.71 -33.14 2.39
N LEU A 16 -31.54 -32.26 1.40
CA LEU A 16 -30.56 -31.17 1.43
C LEU A 16 -31.27 -29.87 1.03
N PRO A 17 -31.67 -29.02 1.98
CA PRO A 17 -32.49 -27.86 1.65
C PRO A 17 -31.69 -26.77 0.92
N LEU A 18 -32.08 -26.46 -0.32
CA LEU A 18 -31.56 -25.33 -1.09
C LEU A 18 -32.49 -24.13 -1.01
N ARG A 19 -31.91 -22.92 -0.97
CA ARG A 19 -32.66 -21.65 -0.94
C ARG A 19 -33.58 -21.46 -2.16
N ARG A 20 -33.20 -22.02 -3.31
CA ARG A 20 -33.98 -21.93 -4.56
C ARG A 20 -34.71 -23.23 -4.92
N GLY A 21 -34.64 -24.24 -4.06
CA GLY A 21 -35.26 -25.55 -4.26
C GLY A 21 -34.68 -26.36 -5.42
N TYR A 22 -35.38 -27.44 -5.75
CA TYR A 22 -35.04 -28.35 -6.84
C TYR A 22 -36.15 -28.38 -7.90
N VAL A 23 -35.76 -28.62 -9.15
CA VAL A 23 -36.68 -28.87 -10.27
C VAL A 23 -36.22 -30.13 -10.98
N GLY A 24 -37.04 -31.17 -10.96
CA GLY A 24 -36.80 -32.41 -11.69
C GLY A 24 -37.17 -32.25 -13.16
N VAL A 25 -36.36 -32.81 -14.05
CA VAL A 25 -36.60 -32.84 -15.51
C VAL A 25 -36.42 -34.25 -16.05
N VAL A 26 -37.16 -34.59 -17.11
CA VAL A 26 -37.03 -35.88 -17.80
C VAL A 26 -36.60 -35.63 -19.23
N ASN A 27 -35.35 -36.01 -19.53
CA ASN A 27 -34.74 -35.81 -20.83
C ASN A 27 -34.98 -37.02 -21.75
N ARG A 28 -34.68 -36.84 -23.05
CA ARG A 28 -34.68 -37.91 -24.05
C ARG A 28 -33.60 -38.94 -23.69
N SER A 29 -33.98 -40.22 -23.74
CA SER A 29 -33.03 -41.35 -23.60
C SER A 29 -32.17 -41.50 -24.86
N GLN A 30 -31.11 -42.31 -24.79
CA GLN A 30 -30.26 -42.58 -25.97
C GLN A 30 -31.08 -43.12 -27.15
N LYS A 31 -32.01 -44.04 -26.89
CA LYS A 31 -32.92 -44.57 -27.91
C LYS A 31 -33.84 -43.51 -28.51
N ASP A 32 -34.33 -42.57 -27.70
CA ASP A 32 -35.16 -41.46 -28.18
C ASP A 32 -34.34 -40.49 -29.07
N ILE A 33 -33.04 -40.33 -28.79
CA ILE A 33 -32.13 -39.50 -29.59
C ILE A 33 -31.87 -40.16 -30.94
N ASP A 34 -31.51 -41.45 -30.94
CA ASP A 34 -31.26 -42.23 -32.15
C ASP A 34 -32.51 -42.28 -33.04
N GLY A 35 -33.69 -42.39 -32.41
CA GLY A 35 -35.00 -42.31 -33.06
C GLY A 35 -35.47 -40.89 -33.41
N LYS A 36 -34.64 -39.85 -33.22
CA LYS A 36 -34.93 -38.44 -33.51
C LYS A 36 -36.27 -37.96 -32.94
N LYS A 37 -36.59 -38.36 -31.70
CA LYS A 37 -37.83 -37.94 -31.03
C LYS A 37 -37.93 -36.42 -30.95
N ASP A 38 -39.05 -35.91 -31.43
CA ASP A 38 -39.37 -34.49 -31.42
C ASP A 38 -39.41 -33.93 -29.98
N ILE A 39 -39.00 -32.66 -29.85
CA ILE A 39 -38.95 -31.98 -28.55
C ILE A 39 -40.34 -31.84 -27.97
N LYS A 40 -41.38 -31.52 -28.75
CA LYS A 40 -42.75 -31.41 -28.22
C LYS A 40 -43.24 -32.76 -27.70
N ALA A 41 -42.93 -33.84 -28.41
CA ALA A 41 -43.23 -35.20 -27.95
C ALA A 41 -42.48 -35.56 -26.65
N ALA A 42 -41.23 -35.13 -26.49
CA ALA A 42 -40.47 -35.31 -25.25
C ALA A 42 -41.08 -34.53 -24.07
N MET A 43 -41.51 -33.28 -24.30
CA MET A 43 -42.16 -32.44 -23.28
C MET A 43 -43.52 -33.00 -22.85
N LEU A 44 -44.29 -33.56 -23.77
CA LEU A 44 -45.54 -34.25 -23.46
C LEU A 44 -45.30 -35.53 -22.66
N ALA A 45 -44.25 -36.30 -23.02
CA ALA A 45 -43.85 -37.48 -22.27
C ALA A 45 -43.37 -37.13 -20.85
N GLU A 46 -42.61 -36.04 -20.68
CA GLU A 46 -42.20 -35.50 -19.39
C GLU A 46 -43.41 -35.12 -18.54
N ARG A 47 -44.37 -34.36 -19.09
CA ARG A 47 -45.60 -33.99 -18.37
C ARG A 47 -46.41 -35.22 -17.98
N LYS A 48 -46.54 -36.19 -18.88
CA LYS A 48 -47.24 -37.46 -18.59
C LYS A 48 -46.56 -38.22 -17.45
N PHE A 49 -45.23 -38.33 -17.47
CA PHE A 49 -44.45 -39.01 -16.43
C PHE A 49 -44.74 -38.42 -15.05
N PHE A 50 -44.62 -37.10 -14.89
CA PHE A 50 -44.85 -36.47 -13.59
C PHE A 50 -46.30 -36.58 -13.11
N LEU A 51 -47.27 -36.60 -14.02
CA LEU A 51 -48.69 -36.76 -13.65
C LEU A 51 -49.06 -38.22 -13.32
N SER A 52 -48.43 -39.20 -13.98
CA SER A 52 -48.72 -40.62 -13.78
C SER A 52 -47.94 -41.25 -12.64
N HIS A 53 -46.79 -40.69 -12.26
CA HIS A 53 -45.92 -41.28 -11.23
C HIS A 53 -46.48 -41.02 -9.82
N PRO A 54 -46.79 -42.06 -9.01
CA PRO A 54 -47.42 -41.90 -7.70
C PRO A 54 -46.64 -40.99 -6.74
N ALA A 55 -45.31 -41.08 -6.73
CA ALA A 55 -44.44 -40.28 -5.86
C ALA A 55 -44.30 -38.80 -6.26
N TYR A 56 -44.66 -38.40 -7.49
CA TYR A 56 -44.42 -37.04 -8.01
C TYR A 56 -45.70 -36.30 -8.42
N ARG A 57 -46.85 -36.98 -8.46
CA ARG A 57 -48.12 -36.43 -8.96
C ARG A 57 -48.52 -35.12 -8.26
N HIS A 58 -48.32 -35.01 -6.95
CA HIS A 58 -48.67 -33.82 -6.17
C HIS A 58 -47.70 -32.64 -6.37
N ILE A 59 -46.52 -32.88 -6.95
CA ILE A 59 -45.52 -31.84 -7.27
C ILE A 59 -45.37 -31.59 -8.78
N ALA A 60 -46.17 -32.25 -9.63
CA ALA A 60 -46.04 -32.20 -11.08
C ALA A 60 -46.08 -30.79 -11.69
N ASP A 61 -46.75 -29.82 -11.05
CA ASP A 61 -46.81 -28.43 -11.51
C ASP A 61 -45.55 -27.60 -11.20
N ARG A 62 -44.69 -28.11 -10.31
CA ARG A 62 -43.39 -27.53 -9.96
C ARG A 62 -42.21 -28.27 -10.59
N MET A 63 -42.50 -29.19 -11.50
CA MET A 63 -41.51 -30.05 -12.15
C MET A 63 -41.58 -29.88 -13.66
N GLY A 64 -40.55 -30.39 -14.33
CA GLY A 64 -40.41 -30.39 -15.77
C GLY A 64 -39.74 -29.13 -16.33
N THR A 65 -39.36 -29.27 -17.59
CA THR A 65 -38.62 -28.27 -18.35
C THR A 65 -39.36 -26.92 -18.49
N PRO A 66 -40.69 -26.84 -18.67
CA PRO A 66 -41.40 -25.55 -18.71
C PRO A 66 -41.31 -24.79 -17.38
N HIS A 67 -41.42 -25.51 -16.26
CA HIS A 67 -41.33 -24.91 -14.94
C HIS A 67 -39.90 -24.41 -14.69
N LEU A 68 -38.90 -25.22 -15.03
CA LEU A 68 -37.49 -24.83 -14.93
C LEU A 68 -37.20 -23.54 -15.72
N GLN A 69 -37.67 -23.45 -16.96
CA GLN A 69 -37.47 -22.25 -17.79
C GLN A 69 -38.09 -21.00 -17.15
N LYS A 70 -39.31 -21.12 -16.61
CA LYS A 70 -39.98 -20.02 -15.90
C LYS A 70 -39.20 -19.60 -14.66
N VAL A 71 -38.74 -20.58 -13.86
CA VAL A 71 -37.95 -20.32 -12.65
C VAL A 71 -36.64 -19.63 -13.01
N LEU A 72 -35.88 -20.14 -13.97
CA LEU A 72 -34.60 -19.54 -14.38
C LEU A 72 -34.76 -18.10 -14.88
N ASN A 73 -35.77 -17.85 -15.72
CA ASN A 73 -36.08 -16.49 -16.17
C ASN A 73 -36.41 -15.57 -14.99
N GLN A 74 -37.27 -16.01 -14.07
CA GLN A 74 -37.62 -15.22 -12.89
C GLN A 74 -36.40 -14.94 -12.00
N GLN A 75 -35.54 -15.96 -11.79
CA GLN A 75 -34.33 -15.82 -10.97
C GLN A 75 -33.35 -14.83 -11.60
N LEU A 76 -33.13 -14.91 -12.92
CA LEU A 76 -32.26 -14.00 -13.64
C LEU A 76 -32.78 -12.56 -13.58
N THR A 77 -34.07 -12.35 -13.88
CA THR A 77 -34.69 -11.02 -13.85
C THR A 77 -34.60 -10.39 -12.45
N ASN A 78 -34.88 -11.18 -11.40
CA ASN A 78 -34.76 -10.70 -10.03
C ASN A 78 -33.31 -10.37 -9.67
N HIS A 79 -32.37 -11.25 -10.02
CA HIS A 79 -30.95 -11.02 -9.73
C HIS A 79 -30.43 -9.75 -10.41
N ILE A 80 -30.76 -9.53 -11.69
CA ILE A 80 -30.41 -8.30 -12.40
C ILE A 80 -30.99 -7.09 -11.67
N ARG A 81 -32.28 -7.11 -11.35
CA ARG A 81 -32.95 -6.00 -10.64
C ARG A 81 -32.30 -5.69 -9.29
N ASP A 82 -31.95 -6.72 -8.51
CA ASP A 82 -31.39 -6.56 -7.16
C ASP A 82 -29.93 -6.07 -7.20
N THR A 83 -29.16 -6.49 -8.21
CA THR A 83 -27.74 -6.11 -8.35
C THR A 83 -27.53 -4.75 -9.02
N LEU A 84 -28.46 -4.31 -9.86
CA LEU A 84 -28.31 -3.10 -10.69
C LEU A 84 -28.11 -1.80 -9.88
N PRO A 85 -28.80 -1.54 -8.75
CA PRO A 85 -28.56 -0.34 -7.95
C PRO A 85 -27.15 -0.28 -7.39
N ASN A 86 -26.64 -1.39 -6.87
CA ASN A 86 -25.28 -1.47 -6.33
C ASN A 86 -24.23 -1.31 -7.44
N PHE A 87 -24.47 -1.92 -8.60
CA PHE A 87 -23.61 -1.76 -9.77
C PHE A 87 -23.56 -0.30 -10.25
N ARG A 88 -24.72 0.36 -10.33
CA ARG A 88 -24.80 1.79 -10.66
C ARG A 88 -24.03 2.65 -9.67
N ASN A 89 -24.20 2.42 -8.36
CA ASN A 89 -23.49 3.19 -7.34
C ASN A 89 -21.97 2.98 -7.43
N LYS A 90 -21.53 1.74 -7.70
CA LYS A 90 -20.12 1.45 -7.94
C LYS A 90 -19.58 2.20 -9.16
N LEU A 91 -20.28 2.17 -10.28
CA LEU A 91 -19.90 2.92 -11.48
C LEU A 91 -19.84 4.42 -11.23
N GLN A 92 -20.79 4.97 -10.48
CA GLN A 92 -20.81 6.40 -10.13
C GLN A 92 -19.63 6.78 -9.23
N GLY A 93 -19.27 5.94 -8.26
CA GLY A 93 -18.07 6.15 -7.45
C GLY A 93 -16.78 6.09 -8.27
N GLN A 94 -16.68 5.13 -9.20
CA GLN A 94 -15.54 5.04 -10.11
C GLN A 94 -15.46 6.25 -11.06
N LEU A 95 -16.60 6.71 -11.58
CA LEU A 95 -16.67 7.91 -12.42
C LEU A 95 -16.15 9.14 -11.67
N LEU A 96 -16.62 9.37 -10.45
CA LEU A 96 -16.17 10.52 -9.64
C LEU A 96 -14.67 10.50 -9.36
N SER A 97 -14.10 9.31 -9.08
CA SER A 97 -12.65 9.16 -8.89
C SER A 97 -11.88 9.53 -10.16
N ILE A 98 -12.35 9.08 -11.32
CA ILE A 98 -11.70 9.36 -12.61
C ILE A 98 -11.91 10.81 -13.02
N GLU A 99 -13.07 11.41 -12.76
CA GLU A 99 -13.36 12.82 -13.07
C GLU A 99 -12.38 13.75 -12.35
N HIS A 100 -11.98 13.43 -11.12
CA HIS A 100 -10.96 14.19 -10.39
C HIS A 100 -9.61 14.20 -11.11
N GLU A 101 -9.17 13.03 -11.60
CA GLU A 101 -7.94 12.93 -12.39
C GLU A 101 -8.09 13.64 -13.74
N VAL A 102 -9.22 13.44 -14.44
CA VAL A 102 -9.49 14.04 -15.76
C VAL A 102 -9.56 15.56 -15.68
N GLU A 103 -10.02 16.16 -14.58
CA GLU A 103 -9.98 17.61 -14.37
C GLU A 103 -8.56 18.17 -14.51
N ALA A 104 -7.54 17.41 -14.05
CA ALA A 104 -6.13 17.76 -14.24
C ALA A 104 -5.68 17.68 -15.72
N TYR A 105 -6.47 17.09 -16.61
CA TYR A 105 -6.19 16.95 -18.05
C TYR A 105 -7.19 17.66 -18.98
N LYS A 106 -8.34 18.18 -18.50
CA LYS A 106 -9.36 18.83 -19.35
C LYS A 106 -8.82 19.98 -20.21
N ASN A 107 -7.84 20.73 -19.68
CA ASN A 107 -7.18 21.83 -20.38
C ASN A 107 -5.82 21.41 -20.97
N PHE A 108 -5.64 20.13 -21.31
CA PHE A 108 -4.41 19.62 -21.88
C PHE A 108 -4.23 20.10 -23.33
N LYS A 109 -3.26 20.99 -23.52
CA LYS A 109 -2.68 21.32 -24.82
C LYS A 109 -1.21 20.91 -24.77
N PRO A 110 -0.76 19.91 -25.57
CA PRO A 110 0.61 19.41 -25.50
C PRO A 110 1.68 20.48 -25.81
N GLU A 111 1.28 21.56 -26.50
CA GLU A 111 2.18 22.66 -26.88
C GLU A 111 2.16 23.86 -25.92
N ASP A 112 1.42 23.83 -24.80
CA ASP A 112 1.33 24.98 -23.89
C ASP A 112 2.56 25.10 -22.96
N PRO A 113 3.44 26.11 -23.14
CA PRO A 113 4.61 26.29 -22.29
C PRO A 113 4.26 26.63 -20.84
N THR A 114 3.07 27.20 -20.56
CA THR A 114 2.66 27.56 -19.19
C THR A 114 2.51 26.34 -18.28
N ARG A 115 2.15 25.17 -18.84
CA ARG A 115 2.10 23.91 -18.09
C ARG A 115 3.48 23.36 -17.72
N LYS A 116 4.48 23.49 -18.61
CA LYS A 116 5.86 23.10 -18.28
C LYS A 116 6.39 23.92 -17.10
N THR A 117 6.10 25.22 -17.11
CA THR A 117 6.42 26.11 -15.98
C THR A 117 5.67 25.74 -14.71
N LYS A 118 4.36 25.44 -14.80
CA LYS A 118 3.55 25.02 -13.65
C LYS A 118 4.03 23.68 -13.07
N ALA A 119 4.32 22.69 -13.91
CA ALA A 119 4.83 21.39 -13.48
C ALA A 119 6.20 21.54 -12.81
N LEU A 120 7.11 22.32 -13.42
CA LEU A 120 8.40 22.62 -12.81
C LEU A 120 8.23 23.30 -11.44
N LEU A 121 7.36 24.31 -11.35
CA LEU A 121 7.07 25.00 -10.09
C LEU A 121 6.54 24.03 -9.02
N GLN A 122 5.59 23.17 -9.38
CA GLN A 122 5.03 22.17 -8.46
C GLN A 122 6.09 21.17 -8.01
N MET A 123 6.93 20.68 -8.92
CA MET A 123 8.02 19.75 -8.58
C MET A 123 9.05 20.40 -7.65
N VAL A 124 9.43 21.66 -7.91
CA VAL A 124 10.37 22.40 -7.06
C VAL A 124 9.78 22.70 -5.69
N GLN A 125 8.52 23.12 -5.63
CA GLN A 125 7.81 23.35 -4.36
C GLN A 125 7.68 22.07 -3.54
N GLN A 126 7.31 20.97 -4.18
CA GLN A 126 7.21 19.67 -3.53
C GLN A 126 8.56 19.22 -2.97
N PHE A 127 9.63 19.33 -3.77
CA PHE A 127 10.98 19.03 -3.33
C PHE A 127 11.41 19.88 -2.12
N ALA A 128 11.13 21.18 -2.13
CA ALA A 128 11.45 22.08 -1.03
C ALA A 128 10.75 21.66 0.27
N VAL A 129 9.44 21.40 0.19
CA VAL A 129 8.63 20.94 1.33
C VAL A 129 9.13 19.58 1.86
N ASP A 130 9.44 18.64 0.97
CA ASP A 130 9.91 17.31 1.38
C ASP A 130 11.30 17.37 2.01
N PHE A 131 12.18 18.23 1.51
CA PHE A 131 13.48 18.48 2.09
C PHE A 131 13.37 19.10 3.49
N GLU A 132 12.56 20.14 3.65
CA GLU A 132 12.30 20.79 4.94
C GLU A 132 11.74 19.78 5.96
N LYS A 133 10.69 19.02 5.59
CA LYS A 133 10.11 17.98 6.46
C LYS A 133 11.13 16.94 6.93
N ARG A 134 12.07 16.53 6.07
CA ARG A 134 13.11 15.54 6.43
C ARG A 134 14.21 16.11 7.33
N ILE A 135 14.49 17.41 7.23
CA ILE A 135 15.50 18.09 8.05
C ILE A 135 14.91 18.48 9.41
N GLU A 136 13.67 18.95 9.46
CA GLU A 136 13.02 19.36 10.71
C GLU A 136 12.38 18.20 11.48
N GLY A 137 12.05 17.11 10.78
CA GLY A 137 11.30 16.00 11.36
C GLY A 137 9.80 16.29 11.50
N SER A 138 9.29 17.30 10.80
CA SER A 138 7.89 17.77 10.81
C SER A 138 6.97 17.03 9.83
N GLY A 139 7.34 15.80 9.43
CA GLY A 139 6.54 15.01 8.50
C GLY A 139 5.21 14.52 9.10
N ASP A 140 4.14 14.55 8.30
CA ASP A 140 2.82 14.00 8.68
C ASP A 140 2.87 12.47 8.93
N GLN A 141 3.90 11.81 8.41
CA GLN A 141 4.20 10.40 8.61
C GLN A 141 5.59 10.25 9.22
N VAL A 142 5.66 9.63 10.39
CA VAL A 142 6.92 9.32 11.08
C VAL A 142 7.42 7.96 10.58
N ASP A 143 8.60 7.95 9.95
CA ASP A 143 9.29 6.72 9.59
C ASP A 143 9.75 6.01 10.88
N THR A 144 9.32 4.77 11.07
CA THR A 144 9.62 3.96 12.27
C THR A 144 10.82 3.03 12.06
N LEU A 145 11.33 2.92 10.83
CA LEU A 145 12.43 2.02 10.47
C LEU A 145 13.76 2.77 10.39
N GLU A 146 13.75 4.01 9.89
CA GLU A 146 14.96 4.81 9.72
C GLU A 146 14.87 6.18 10.40
N LEU A 147 15.99 6.62 10.98
CA LEU A 147 16.14 8.00 11.46
C LEU A 147 16.08 8.99 10.29
N SER A 148 15.35 10.09 10.49
CA SER A 148 15.30 11.21 9.54
C SER A 148 16.67 11.87 9.37
N GLY A 149 16.84 12.60 8.27
CA GLY A 149 18.07 13.37 8.01
C GLY A 149 18.37 14.34 9.15
N GLY A 150 17.34 15.06 9.61
CA GLY A 150 17.39 15.92 10.80
C GLY A 150 17.87 15.22 12.06
N ALA A 151 17.28 14.06 12.38
CA ALA A 151 17.65 13.30 13.57
C ALA A 151 19.11 12.82 13.52
N LYS A 152 19.59 12.39 12.34
CA LYS A 152 20.99 11.99 12.15
C LYS A 152 21.95 13.17 12.27
N ILE A 153 21.60 14.34 11.72
CA ILE A 153 22.37 15.57 11.88
C ILE A 153 22.43 15.97 13.37
N ASN A 154 21.31 15.89 14.08
CA ASN A 154 21.25 16.17 15.52
C ASN A 154 22.21 15.25 16.29
N ARG A 155 22.20 13.95 15.97
CA ARG A 155 23.12 12.96 16.54
C ARG A 155 24.60 13.27 16.27
N ILE A 156 24.93 13.76 15.07
CA ILE A 156 26.31 14.17 14.75
C ILE A 156 26.75 15.29 15.69
N PHE A 157 25.93 16.32 15.88
CA PHE A 157 26.27 17.46 16.72
C PHE A 157 26.28 17.17 18.22
N HIS A 158 25.36 16.35 18.72
CA HIS A 158 25.16 16.18 20.17
C HIS A 158 25.75 14.89 20.74
N GLU A 159 26.00 13.87 19.93
CA GLU A 159 26.63 12.63 20.38
C GLU A 159 28.03 12.49 19.79
N ARG A 160 28.15 12.53 18.46
CA ARG A 160 29.40 12.15 17.80
C ARG A 160 30.50 13.19 17.97
N PHE A 161 30.19 14.46 17.76
CA PHE A 161 31.19 15.53 17.85
C PHE A 161 31.73 15.71 19.29
N PRO A 162 30.90 15.77 20.34
CA PRO A 162 31.38 15.79 21.72
C PRO A 162 32.21 14.55 22.06
N PHE A 163 31.81 13.37 21.59
CA PHE A 163 32.59 12.15 21.78
C PHE A 163 33.97 12.25 21.14
N GLU A 164 34.10 12.75 19.91
CA GLU A 164 35.40 12.93 19.26
C GLU A 164 36.26 13.99 19.98
N ILE A 165 35.63 14.99 20.63
CA ILE A 165 36.34 15.94 21.50
C ILE A 165 36.91 15.25 22.74
N VAL A 166 36.09 14.50 23.47
CA VAL A 166 36.51 13.80 24.70
C VAL A 166 37.53 12.70 24.40
N LYS A 167 37.39 12.02 23.26
CA LYS A 167 38.31 10.97 22.80
C LYS A 167 39.71 11.51 22.51
N MET A 168 39.89 12.81 22.29
CA MET A 168 41.22 13.41 22.25
C MET A 168 41.84 13.39 23.66
N GLU A 169 42.37 12.23 24.05
CA GLU A 169 43.09 12.07 25.30
C GLU A 169 44.35 12.94 25.32
N PHE A 170 44.61 13.55 26.48
CA PHE A 170 45.84 14.26 26.73
C PHE A 170 46.88 13.29 27.29
N ASN A 171 48.03 13.20 26.65
CA ASN A 171 49.18 12.58 27.28
C ASN A 171 49.72 13.52 28.37
N GLU A 172 49.31 13.29 29.62
CA GLU A 172 49.70 14.13 30.76
C GLU A 172 51.21 14.28 30.90
N LYS A 173 51.98 13.23 30.64
CA LYS A 173 53.45 13.27 30.73
C LYS A 173 54.03 14.23 29.70
N GLU A 174 53.50 14.20 28.49
CA GLU A 174 53.91 15.11 27.42
C GLU A 174 53.48 16.55 27.72
N LEU A 175 52.25 16.76 28.21
CA LEU A 175 51.77 18.09 28.57
C LEU A 175 52.61 18.73 29.68
N ARG A 176 52.93 17.98 30.74
CA ARG A 176 53.81 18.45 31.82
C ARG A 176 55.21 18.81 31.32
N ARG A 177 55.74 18.01 30.37
CA ARG A 177 57.02 18.30 29.71
C ARG A 177 56.93 19.60 28.91
N GLU A 178 55.87 19.80 28.13
CA GLU A 178 55.64 21.02 27.36
C GLU A 178 55.52 22.27 28.24
N ILE A 179 54.76 22.17 29.35
CA ILE A 179 54.65 23.25 30.34
C ILE A 179 56.03 23.60 30.92
N SER A 180 56.82 22.59 31.29
CA SER A 180 58.16 22.79 31.85
C SER A 180 59.09 23.51 30.87
N TYR A 181 59.04 23.16 29.58
CA TYR A 181 59.81 23.87 28.55
C TYR A 181 59.28 25.28 28.30
N ALA A 182 57.96 25.48 28.25
CA ALA A 182 57.36 26.80 28.04
C ALA A 182 57.76 27.78 29.14
N ILE A 183 57.74 27.36 30.41
CA ILE A 183 58.17 28.20 31.54
C ILE A 183 59.67 28.51 31.46
N LYS A 184 60.52 27.52 31.16
CA LYS A 184 61.98 27.72 31.06
C LYS A 184 62.41 28.64 29.91
N ASN A 185 61.66 28.63 28.82
CA ASN A 185 61.99 29.39 27.60
C ASN A 185 61.50 30.85 27.66
N ILE A 186 60.60 31.19 28.58
CA ILE A 186 60.09 32.54 28.76
C ILE A 186 60.87 33.16 29.91
N HIS A 187 61.57 34.26 29.68
CA HIS A 187 62.31 35.00 30.71
C HIS A 187 61.55 36.29 31.06
N GLY A 188 61.30 36.53 32.36
CA GLY A 188 60.68 37.77 32.85
C GLY A 188 59.66 37.56 33.99
N LEU A 189 59.23 38.64 34.64
CA LEU A 189 58.33 38.65 35.81
C LEU A 189 56.89 38.14 35.52
N PHE A 190 56.50 38.00 34.24
CA PHE A 190 55.16 37.61 33.77
C PHE A 190 55.13 36.22 33.09
N THR A 191 56.08 35.36 33.47
CA THR A 191 56.31 34.01 32.92
C THR A 191 55.10 33.06 32.92
N PRO A 192 54.20 33.05 33.93
CA PRO A 192 53.10 32.09 33.99
C PRO A 192 52.04 32.28 32.90
N ASP A 193 51.68 33.53 32.59
CA ASP A 193 50.57 33.83 31.68
C ASP A 193 50.93 33.49 30.23
N MET A 194 52.15 33.83 29.80
CA MET A 194 52.61 33.54 28.45
C MET A 194 52.78 32.02 28.21
N ALA A 195 53.26 31.28 29.22
CA ALA A 195 53.37 29.83 29.14
C ALA A 195 51.99 29.17 29.09
N PHE A 196 51.06 29.63 29.93
CA PHE A 196 49.67 29.18 29.91
C PHE A 196 49.02 29.44 28.55
N GLU A 197 49.13 30.66 28.02
CA GLU A 197 48.55 31.04 26.73
C GLU A 197 49.10 30.19 25.59
N ALA A 198 50.42 29.96 25.55
CA ALA A 198 51.04 29.13 24.52
C ALA A 198 50.53 27.68 24.54
N ILE A 199 50.43 27.08 25.74
CA ILE A 199 49.95 25.70 25.92
C ILE A 199 48.47 25.60 25.56
N VAL A 200 47.64 26.54 26.03
CA VAL A 200 46.20 26.56 25.74
C VAL A 200 45.96 26.75 24.25
N LYS A 201 46.63 27.69 23.58
CA LYS A 201 46.53 27.87 22.12
C LYS A 201 46.87 26.57 21.38
N LYS A 202 47.92 25.87 21.80
CA LYS A 202 48.31 24.58 21.20
C LYS A 202 47.23 23.51 21.37
N GLN A 203 46.55 23.45 22.52
CA GLN A 203 45.44 22.51 22.71
C GLN A 203 44.20 22.91 21.89
N ILE A 204 43.87 24.21 21.82
CA ILE A 204 42.73 24.71 21.02
C ILE A 204 42.88 24.32 19.55
N VAL A 205 44.10 24.38 18.99
CA VAL A 205 44.36 24.00 17.59
C VAL A 205 43.97 22.54 17.30
N LYS A 206 44.08 21.63 18.27
CA LYS A 206 43.68 20.23 18.09
C LYS A 206 42.19 20.05 17.85
N LEU A 207 41.36 20.98 18.34
CA LEU A 207 39.90 20.97 18.11
C LEU A 207 39.53 21.16 16.63
N LYS A 208 40.44 21.70 15.80
CA LYS A 208 40.18 21.92 14.38
C LYS A 208 39.86 20.62 13.63
N GLY A 209 40.57 19.53 13.92
CA GLY A 209 40.39 18.23 13.29
C GLY A 209 38.97 17.67 13.43
N PRO A 210 38.47 17.43 14.66
CA PRO A 210 37.11 16.93 14.87
C PRO A 210 36.03 17.90 14.40
N SER A 211 36.26 19.22 14.48
CA SER A 211 35.31 20.22 13.96
C SER A 211 35.13 20.10 12.45
N LEU A 212 36.22 19.98 11.68
CA LEU A 212 36.15 19.77 10.23
C LEU A 212 35.48 18.43 9.90
N LYS A 213 35.84 17.36 10.62
CA LYS A 213 35.21 16.04 10.45
C LYS A 213 33.70 16.08 10.71
N SER A 214 33.25 16.84 11.71
CA SER A 214 31.82 17.02 11.98
C SER A 214 31.10 17.70 10.82
N VAL A 215 31.72 18.73 10.21
CA VAL A 215 31.19 19.40 9.03
C VAL A 215 31.07 18.43 7.85
N ASP A 216 32.10 17.62 7.59
CA ASP A 216 32.08 16.62 6.52
C ASP A 216 30.94 15.60 6.68
N LEU A 217 30.72 15.12 7.91
CA LEU A 217 29.63 14.19 8.22
C LEU A 217 28.25 14.81 7.99
N VAL A 218 28.06 16.08 8.38
CA VAL A 218 26.80 16.79 8.14
C VAL A 218 26.58 17.01 6.64
N ILE A 219 27.61 17.38 5.88
CA ILE A 219 27.53 17.53 4.42
C ILE A 219 27.12 16.21 3.77
N GLN A 220 27.72 15.09 4.19
CA GLN A 220 27.33 13.77 3.68
C GLN A 220 25.86 13.45 3.95
N GLU A 221 25.36 13.73 5.15
CA GLU A 221 23.95 13.48 5.47
C GLU A 221 22.99 14.42 4.71
N LEU A 222 23.37 15.68 4.49
CA LEU A 222 22.62 16.61 3.64
C LEU A 222 22.53 16.10 2.20
N ILE A 223 23.65 15.65 1.61
CA ILE A 223 23.68 15.07 0.25
C ILE A 223 22.79 13.82 0.18
N ASN A 224 22.84 12.96 1.20
CA ASN A 224 21.99 11.77 1.27
C ASN A 224 20.50 12.15 1.36
N THR A 225 20.17 13.19 2.12
CA THR A 225 18.80 13.70 2.25
C THR A 225 18.29 14.23 0.92
N VAL A 226 19.09 15.02 0.19
CA VAL A 226 18.75 15.50 -1.17
C VAL A 226 18.45 14.32 -2.10
N LYS A 227 19.33 13.31 -2.15
CA LYS A 227 19.15 12.12 -2.99
C LYS A 227 17.87 11.33 -2.65
N LYS A 228 17.46 11.32 -1.37
CA LYS A 228 16.22 10.68 -0.92
C LYS A 228 14.98 11.47 -1.31
N CYS A 229 15.04 12.80 -1.40
CA CYS A 229 13.93 13.65 -1.86
C CYS A 229 13.73 13.61 -3.38
N THR A 230 14.74 13.19 -4.14
CA THR A 230 14.67 13.11 -5.61
C THR A 230 14.28 11.72 -6.14
N LYS A 231 14.04 10.74 -5.26
CA LYS A 231 13.55 9.40 -5.63
C LYS A 231 12.03 9.38 -5.57
#